data_AF-A0A9J6MYL7-F1
#
_entry.id   AF-A0A9J6MYL7-F1
#
_cell.length_a   1.000
_cell.length_b   1.000
_cell.length_c   1.000
_cell.angle_alpha   90.00
_cell.angle_beta   90.00
_cell.angle_gamma   90.00
#
_symmetry.space_group_name_H-M   'P 1'
#
loop_
_entity.id
_entity.type
_entity.pdbx_description
1 polymer ?
#
loop_
_entity_poly.entity_id
_entity_poly.type
_entity_poly.pdbx_seq_one_letter_code
_entity_poly.pdbx_strand_id
1 'polypeptide(L)'
;MIKKLLIANRGEIAVRIIRACREMGIESVAVFSEADREALHVQLADEAYCIGPTSSKDSYLNVTNIISVAKLTGCDAIHPGYGFLAENADFAELCRECNITFVGPSPEAITKMGTKDIARETMREAGVPIVPGSKGIINDIDEALELVKKIQYPVIIKATAGGGGKGIRVARNEQELIKGINITQQEAATAFGNPGV
;
A
#
# COMPACT_ATOMS: atom_id res chain seq x y z
N MET A 1 17.20 15.40 13.04
CA MET A 1 15.86 16.01 13.24
C MET A 1 15.40 16.48 11.88
N ILE A 2 14.18 16.14 11.46
CA ILE A 2 13.65 16.48 10.13
C ILE A 2 13.41 17.99 10.09
N LYS A 3 13.96 18.68 9.09
CA LYS A 3 13.76 20.11 8.84
C LYS A 3 12.89 20.34 7.61
N LYS A 4 13.07 19.53 6.57
CA LYS A 4 12.26 19.59 5.35
C LYS A 4 11.72 18.21 4.98
N LEU A 5 10.43 18.14 4.70
CA LEU A 5 9.70 16.90 4.44
C LEU A 5 8.90 17.01 3.15
N LEU A 6 9.09 16.05 2.24
CA LEU A 6 8.27 15.88 1.05
C LEU A 6 7.08 14.98 1.33
N ILE A 7 5.88 15.39 0.90
CA ILE A 7 4.69 14.58 0.98
C ILE A 7 4.48 13.88 -0.36
N ALA A 8 4.72 12.56 -0.42
CA ALA A 8 4.52 11.74 -1.62
C ALA A 8 3.05 11.28 -1.74
N ASN A 9 2.12 12.22 -1.67
CA ASN A 9 0.67 11.98 -1.74
C ASN A 9 -0.07 13.25 -2.19
N ARG A 10 -1.41 13.20 -2.26
CA ARG A 10 -2.27 14.32 -2.71
C ARG A 10 -3.52 14.47 -1.87
N GLY A 11 -4.23 15.58 -2.06
CA GLY A 11 -5.57 15.77 -1.48
C GLY A 11 -5.54 15.89 0.04
N GLU A 12 -6.56 15.34 0.71
CA GLU A 12 -6.77 15.58 2.14
C GLU A 12 -5.61 15.10 3.02
N ILE A 13 -5.04 13.92 2.73
CA ILE A 13 -3.95 13.36 3.53
C ILE A 13 -2.68 14.22 3.41
N ALA A 14 -2.44 14.79 2.23
CA ALA A 14 -1.34 15.72 2.05
C ALA A 14 -1.56 17.01 2.85
N VAL A 15 -2.78 17.56 2.84
CA VAL A 15 -3.14 18.71 3.69
C VAL A 15 -2.96 18.39 5.18
N ARG A 16 -3.36 17.19 5.60
CA ARG A 16 -3.22 16.72 7.00
C ARG A 16 -1.77 16.67 7.44
N ILE A 17 -0.87 16.20 6.58
CA ILE A 17 0.57 16.13 6.84
C ILE A 17 1.20 17.53 6.84
N ILE A 18 0.87 18.38 5.86
CA ILE A 18 1.33 19.78 5.79
C ILE A 18 1.01 20.53 7.09
N ARG A 19 -0.20 20.36 7.65
CA ARG A 19 -0.59 20.97 8.93
C ARG A 19 0.32 20.52 10.08
N ALA A 20 0.63 19.22 10.17
CA ALA A 20 1.54 18.71 11.20
C ALA A 20 2.96 19.26 11.02
N CYS A 21 3.46 19.31 9.79
CA CYS A 21 4.75 19.94 9.48
C CYS A 21 4.80 21.39 9.98
N ARG A 22 3.77 22.19 9.67
CA ARG A 22 3.66 23.58 10.12
C ARG A 22 3.66 23.73 11.64
N GLU A 23 2.91 22.89 12.36
CA GLU A 23 2.88 22.89 13.84
C GLU A 23 4.25 22.53 14.45
N MET A 24 5.03 21.70 13.75
CA MET A 24 6.36 21.26 14.18
C MET A 24 7.51 22.15 13.68
N GLY A 25 7.23 23.18 12.89
CA GLY A 25 8.25 24.02 12.26
C GLY A 25 9.09 23.29 11.20
N ILE A 26 8.51 22.29 10.52
CA ILE A 26 9.10 21.54 9.42
C ILE A 26 8.62 22.15 8.10
N GLU A 27 9.53 22.45 7.19
CA GLU A 27 9.22 22.90 5.83
C GLU A 27 8.60 21.76 5.02
N SER A 28 7.50 22.03 4.34
CA SER A 28 6.70 21.05 3.62
C SER A 28 6.83 21.21 2.10
N VAL A 29 7.13 20.11 1.41
CA VAL A 29 7.21 20.06 -0.05
C VAL A 29 6.08 19.18 -0.58
N ALA A 30 5.15 19.77 -1.33
CA ALA A 30 4.10 19.04 -2.02
C ALA A 30 4.56 18.56 -3.40
N VAL A 31 4.04 17.41 -3.83
CA VAL A 31 4.12 16.97 -5.23
C VAL A 31 2.72 16.96 -5.84
N PHE A 32 2.63 17.17 -7.15
CA PHE A 32 1.36 17.14 -7.86
C PHE A 32 1.49 16.63 -9.29
N SER A 33 0.41 16.04 -9.81
CA SER A 33 0.25 15.78 -11.25
C SER A 33 -0.22 17.04 -11.96
N GLU A 34 -0.06 17.14 -13.28
CA GLU A 34 -0.54 18.29 -14.07
C GLU A 34 -2.01 18.67 -13.78
N ALA A 35 -2.89 17.68 -13.59
CA ALA A 35 -4.30 17.90 -13.27
C ALA A 35 -4.55 18.42 -11.85
N ASP A 36 -3.62 18.19 -10.93
CA ASP A 36 -3.71 18.61 -9.53
C ASP A 36 -3.02 19.95 -9.25
N ARG A 37 -2.61 20.69 -10.28
CA ARG A 37 -1.87 21.96 -10.17
C ARG A 37 -2.54 22.99 -9.26
N GLU A 38 -3.86 23.04 -9.27
CA GLU A 38 -4.64 23.98 -8.47
C GLU A 38 -5.19 23.35 -7.17
N ALA A 39 -4.80 22.11 -6.85
CA ALA A 39 -5.29 21.42 -5.67
C ALA A 39 -4.87 22.10 -4.37
N LEU A 40 -5.70 21.95 -3.33
CA LEU A 40 -5.50 22.63 -2.05
C LEU A 40 -4.15 22.28 -1.38
N HIS A 41 -3.68 21.04 -1.50
CA HIS A 41 -2.38 20.65 -0.90
C HIS A 41 -1.20 21.35 -1.57
N VAL A 42 -1.31 21.70 -2.85
CA VAL A 42 -0.30 22.46 -3.60
C VAL A 42 -0.25 23.90 -3.10
N GLN A 43 -1.40 24.50 -2.85
CA GLN A 43 -1.51 25.88 -2.37
C GLN A 43 -1.06 26.06 -0.91
N LEU A 44 -1.12 24.99 -0.11
CA LEU A 44 -0.84 25.04 1.33
C LEU A 44 0.59 24.73 1.72
N ALA A 45 1.32 23.97 0.90
CA ALA A 45 2.72 23.61 1.15
C ALA A 45 3.65 24.81 0.96
N ASP A 46 4.84 24.76 1.55
CA ASP A 46 5.84 25.82 1.44
C ASP A 46 6.48 25.83 0.04
N GLU A 47 6.66 24.64 -0.55
CA GLU A 47 7.08 24.45 -1.94
C GLU A 47 6.21 23.38 -2.61
N ALA A 48 6.05 23.46 -3.93
CA ALA A 48 5.32 22.44 -4.67
C ALA A 48 5.89 22.20 -6.08
N TYR A 49 5.99 20.91 -6.46
CA TYR A 49 6.59 20.50 -7.73
C TYR A 49 5.70 19.54 -8.53
N CYS A 50 5.62 19.79 -9.84
CA CYS A 50 4.94 18.89 -10.76
C CYS A 50 5.80 17.64 -10.97
N ILE A 51 5.23 16.45 -10.79
CA ILE A 51 5.93 15.16 -10.90
C ILE A 51 5.50 14.31 -12.09
N GLY A 52 4.61 14.82 -12.94
CA GLY A 52 4.20 14.12 -14.15
C GLY A 52 2.77 14.43 -14.61
N PRO A 53 2.30 13.74 -15.66
CA PRO A 53 0.98 13.95 -16.23
C PRO A 53 -0.14 13.41 -15.33
N THR A 54 -1.39 13.62 -15.74
CA THR A 54 -2.61 13.24 -14.98
C THR A 54 -2.66 11.78 -14.53
N SER A 55 -2.09 10.85 -15.29
CA SER A 55 -2.05 9.42 -14.95
C SER A 55 -1.26 9.20 -13.66
N SER A 56 -1.87 8.57 -12.65
CA SER A 56 -1.18 8.27 -11.38
C SER A 56 0.02 7.34 -11.57
N LYS A 57 -0.03 6.44 -12.57
CA LYS A 57 1.10 5.56 -12.91
C LYS A 57 2.35 6.37 -13.27
N ASP A 58 2.16 7.48 -13.97
CA ASP A 58 3.22 8.30 -14.51
C ASP A 58 3.56 9.51 -13.62
N SER A 59 2.80 9.72 -12.53
CA SER A 59 2.99 10.77 -11.53
C SER A 59 3.17 10.21 -10.11
N TYR A 60 2.10 10.02 -9.32
CA TYR A 60 2.19 9.63 -7.90
C TYR A 60 2.76 8.23 -7.63
N LEU A 61 2.79 7.36 -8.63
CA LEU A 61 3.45 6.04 -8.58
C LEU A 61 4.83 6.04 -9.25
N ASN A 62 5.28 7.19 -9.78
CA ASN A 62 6.59 7.33 -10.37
C ASN A 62 7.63 7.66 -9.28
N VAL A 63 8.21 6.58 -8.74
CA VAL A 63 9.24 6.62 -7.69
C VAL A 63 10.42 7.51 -8.09
N THR A 64 10.90 7.40 -9.34
CA THR A 64 12.06 8.17 -9.83
C THR A 64 11.82 9.67 -9.75
N ASN A 65 10.66 10.14 -10.18
CA ASN A 65 10.33 11.57 -10.14
C ASN A 65 10.22 12.08 -8.70
N ILE A 66 9.59 11.32 -7.81
CA ILE A 66 9.42 11.69 -6.39
C ILE A 66 10.77 11.80 -5.69
N ILE A 67 11.65 10.80 -5.85
CA ILE A 67 13.00 10.81 -5.27
C ILE A 67 13.84 11.95 -5.85
N SER A 68 13.72 12.22 -7.15
CA SER A 68 14.43 13.33 -7.81
C SER A 68 14.03 14.68 -7.20
N VAL A 69 12.73 14.92 -7.00
CA VAL A 69 12.25 16.15 -6.34
C VAL A 69 12.77 16.23 -4.91
N ALA A 70 12.67 15.16 -4.12
CA ALA A 70 13.16 15.15 -2.74
C ALA A 70 14.65 15.47 -2.65
N LYS A 71 15.47 14.95 -3.58
CA LYS A 71 16.91 15.23 -3.67
C LYS A 71 17.21 16.66 -4.07
N LEU A 72 16.57 17.17 -5.12
CA LEU A 72 16.82 18.52 -5.65
C LEU A 72 16.39 19.62 -4.67
N THR A 73 15.38 19.36 -3.85
CA THR A 73 14.85 20.30 -2.86
C THR A 73 15.51 20.17 -1.48
N GLY A 74 16.38 19.17 -1.30
CA GLY A 74 17.10 18.94 -0.04
C GLY A 74 16.20 18.45 1.09
N CYS A 75 15.19 17.61 0.79
CA CYS A 75 14.32 17.03 1.81
C CYS A 75 15.06 15.98 2.66
N ASP A 76 14.86 16.04 3.98
CA ASP A 76 15.40 15.05 4.93
C ASP A 76 14.54 13.78 4.99
N ALA A 77 13.25 13.91 4.65
CA ALA A 77 12.26 12.87 4.82
C ALA A 77 11.19 12.89 3.73
N ILE A 78 10.57 11.74 3.48
CA ILE A 78 9.37 11.58 2.67
C ILE A 78 8.28 10.94 3.52
N HIS A 79 7.10 11.57 3.57
CA HIS A 79 5.91 10.95 4.14
C HIS A 79 4.97 10.49 3.02
N PRO A 80 4.65 9.19 2.94
CA PRO A 80 3.88 8.66 1.82
C PRO A 80 2.35 8.76 2.00
N GLY A 81 1.85 9.31 3.11
CA GLY A 81 0.42 9.25 3.45
C GLY A 81 -0.12 7.83 3.51
N TYR A 82 -1.22 7.57 2.80
CA TYR A 82 -1.81 6.25 2.60
C TYR A 82 -2.10 6.00 1.11
N GLY A 83 -2.24 4.73 0.71
CA GLY A 83 -2.32 4.37 -0.71
C GLY A 83 -1.04 4.73 -1.46
N PHE A 84 -1.11 4.78 -2.80
CA PHE A 84 0.05 4.99 -3.68
C PHE A 84 1.26 4.13 -3.28
N LEU A 85 2.32 4.76 -2.78
CA LEU A 85 3.60 4.12 -2.43
C LEU A 85 3.75 3.88 -0.91
N ALA A 86 2.71 4.11 -0.09
CA ALA A 86 2.80 4.01 1.37
C ALA A 86 3.12 2.60 1.89
N GLU A 87 2.72 1.57 1.14
CA GLU A 87 2.99 0.16 1.46
C GLU A 87 3.95 -0.47 0.44
N ASN A 88 4.70 0.35 -0.30
CA ASN A 88 5.68 -0.13 -1.27
C ASN A 88 7.06 -0.26 -0.60
N ALA A 89 7.50 -1.51 -0.37
CA ALA A 89 8.76 -1.80 0.30
C ALA A 89 9.98 -1.28 -0.49
N ASP A 90 9.97 -1.43 -1.83
CA ASP A 90 11.05 -0.97 -2.70
C ASP A 90 11.22 0.56 -2.63
N PHE A 91 10.10 1.30 -2.50
CA PHE A 91 10.14 2.74 -2.33
C PHE A 91 10.73 3.15 -0.98
N ALA A 92 10.37 2.46 0.09
CA ALA A 92 10.96 2.69 1.41
C ALA A 92 12.47 2.34 1.43
N GLU A 93 12.87 1.27 0.75
CA GLU A 93 14.27 0.87 0.56
C GLU A 93 15.04 1.95 -0.20
N LEU A 94 14.49 2.43 -1.31
CA LEU A 94 15.14 3.45 -2.10
C LEU A 94 15.28 4.78 -1.34
N CYS A 95 14.31 5.14 -0.50
CA CYS A 95 14.45 6.27 0.42
C CYS A 95 15.66 6.07 1.34
N ARG A 96 15.81 4.89 1.93
CA ARG A 96 16.94 4.51 2.79
C ARG A 96 18.28 4.60 2.04
N GLU A 97 18.38 4.03 0.85
CA GLU A 97 19.58 4.11 0.00
C GLU A 97 19.93 5.55 -0.39
N CYS A 98 18.91 6.38 -0.58
CA CYS A 98 19.06 7.79 -0.88
C CYS A 98 19.34 8.65 0.37
N ASN A 99 19.51 8.08 1.57
CA ASN A 99 19.63 8.83 2.82
C ASN A 99 18.47 9.81 3.07
N ILE A 100 17.25 9.42 2.66
CA ILE A 100 16.01 10.15 2.91
C ILE A 100 15.19 9.31 3.89
N THR A 101 14.75 9.91 4.98
CA THR A 101 13.95 9.21 5.99
C THR A 101 12.56 8.89 5.43
N PHE A 102 12.25 7.61 5.25
CA PHE A 102 10.88 7.18 5.00
C PHE A 102 10.06 7.29 6.29
N VAL A 103 9.05 8.16 6.32
CA VAL A 103 8.18 8.33 7.50
C VAL A 103 7.14 7.21 7.53
N GLY A 104 7.58 6.05 8.02
CA GLY A 104 6.80 4.82 8.10
C GLY A 104 7.63 3.67 8.70
N PRO A 105 7.13 2.43 8.62
CA PRO A 105 7.87 1.25 9.06
C PRO A 105 9.06 0.96 8.12
N SER A 106 9.96 0.07 8.55
CA SER A 106 11.11 -0.34 7.73
C SER A 106 10.69 -1.14 6.49
N PRO A 107 11.49 -1.17 5.41
CA PRO A 107 11.19 -1.97 4.22
C PRO A 107 10.91 -3.44 4.54
N GLU A 108 11.66 -4.01 5.50
CA GLU A 108 11.47 -5.40 5.95
C GLU A 108 10.12 -5.60 6.65
N ALA A 109 9.69 -4.63 7.45
CA ALA A 109 8.39 -4.66 8.11
C ALA A 109 7.25 -4.50 7.09
N ILE A 110 7.41 -3.63 6.08
CA ILE A 110 6.45 -3.50 4.97
C ILE A 110 6.33 -4.83 4.23
N THR A 111 7.45 -5.46 3.86
CA THR A 111 7.45 -6.75 3.16
C THR A 111 6.79 -7.86 3.98
N LYS A 112 7.11 -7.97 5.28
CA LYS A 112 6.50 -8.98 6.17
C LYS A 112 4.99 -8.83 6.31
N MET A 113 4.49 -7.59 6.25
CA MET A 113 3.08 -7.29 6.46
C MET A 113 2.30 -7.04 5.16
N GLY A 114 2.97 -6.98 4.02
CA GLY A 114 2.39 -6.61 2.73
C GLY A 114 1.52 -7.70 2.10
N THR A 115 1.86 -8.98 2.29
CA THR A 115 1.03 -10.10 1.84
C THR A 115 0.36 -10.79 3.02
N LYS A 116 -0.93 -11.12 2.87
CA LYS A 116 -1.75 -11.62 3.98
C LYS A 116 -1.27 -12.96 4.54
N ASP A 117 -0.71 -13.81 3.69
CA ASP A 117 -0.17 -15.11 4.08
C ASP A 117 1.08 -14.96 4.96
N ILE A 118 2.07 -14.17 4.53
CA ILE A 118 3.28 -13.88 5.29
C ILE A 118 2.93 -13.13 6.59
N ALA A 119 1.99 -12.17 6.52
CA ALA A 119 1.53 -11.45 7.70
C ALA A 119 0.87 -12.39 8.72
N ARG A 120 0.06 -13.36 8.27
CA ARG A 120 -0.57 -14.36 9.14
C ARG A 120 0.45 -15.30 9.78
N GLU A 121 1.47 -15.71 9.02
CA GLU A 121 2.58 -16.51 9.56
C GLU A 121 3.35 -15.72 10.62
N THR A 122 3.72 -14.49 10.30
CA THR A 122 4.41 -13.57 11.23
C THR A 122 3.63 -13.41 12.53
N MET A 123 2.31 -13.25 12.47
CA MET A 123 1.46 -13.13 13.66
C MET A 123 1.38 -14.45 14.45
N ARG A 124 1.35 -15.60 13.76
CA ARG A 124 1.36 -16.92 14.42
C ARG A 124 2.68 -17.15 15.16
N GLU A 125 3.81 -16.85 14.53
CA GLU A 125 5.14 -16.94 15.15
C GLU A 125 5.26 -16.02 16.37
N ALA A 126 4.63 -14.84 16.32
CA ALA A 126 4.53 -13.91 17.44
C ALA A 126 3.55 -14.34 18.55
N GLY A 127 2.89 -15.50 18.42
CA GLY A 127 1.91 -16.00 19.40
C GLY A 127 0.58 -15.27 19.39
N VAL A 128 0.28 -14.46 18.36
CA VAL A 128 -0.98 -13.73 18.23
C VAL A 128 -2.05 -14.68 17.67
N PRO A 129 -3.22 -14.79 18.32
CA PRO A 129 -4.33 -15.59 17.80
C PRO A 129 -4.80 -15.09 16.43
N ILE A 130 -4.85 -15.99 15.44
CA ILE A 130 -5.34 -15.69 14.09
C ILE A 130 -6.61 -16.47 13.78
N VAL A 131 -7.47 -15.89 12.93
CA VAL A 131 -8.66 -16.59 12.42
C VAL A 131 -8.23 -17.84 11.64
N PRO A 132 -8.83 -19.02 11.87
CA PRO A 132 -8.54 -20.23 11.10
C PRO A 132 -8.67 -20.00 9.59
N GLY A 133 -7.78 -20.62 8.81
CA GLY A 133 -7.70 -20.40 7.37
C GLY A 133 -6.63 -21.27 6.73
N SER A 134 -6.39 -21.04 5.44
CA SER A 134 -5.30 -21.71 4.71
C SER A 134 -3.95 -21.41 5.33
N LYS A 135 -3.00 -22.33 5.12
CA LYS A 135 -1.58 -22.14 5.42
C LYS A 135 -0.88 -21.71 4.13
N GLY A 136 -0.99 -20.42 3.79
CA GLY A 136 -0.48 -19.89 2.53
C GLY A 136 -1.56 -19.77 1.45
N ILE A 137 -1.10 -19.68 0.21
CA ILE A 137 -1.92 -19.58 -1.00
C ILE A 137 -2.55 -20.94 -1.31
N ILE A 138 -3.80 -20.94 -1.73
CA ILE A 138 -4.51 -22.11 -2.23
C ILE A 138 -4.10 -22.35 -3.69
N ASN A 139 -3.53 -23.53 -3.97
CA ASN A 139 -2.98 -23.84 -5.30
C ASN A 139 -4.05 -24.32 -6.28
N ASP A 140 -5.05 -25.03 -5.77
CA ASP A 140 -6.14 -25.59 -6.55
C ASP A 140 -7.45 -25.65 -5.76
N ILE A 141 -8.54 -25.96 -6.47
CA ILE A 141 -9.88 -26.05 -5.90
C ILE A 141 -9.98 -27.20 -4.89
N ASP A 142 -9.29 -28.31 -5.11
CA ASP A 142 -9.38 -29.49 -4.25
C ASP A 142 -8.79 -29.21 -2.87
N GLU A 143 -7.67 -28.48 -2.81
CA GLU A 143 -7.08 -27.98 -1.57
C GLU A 143 -8.07 -27.09 -0.80
N ALA A 144 -8.80 -26.22 -1.50
CA ALA A 144 -9.83 -25.38 -0.89
C ALA A 144 -10.98 -26.23 -0.31
N LEU A 145 -11.45 -27.25 -1.05
CA LEU A 145 -12.54 -28.11 -0.63
C LEU A 145 -12.17 -28.92 0.63
N GLU A 146 -10.95 -29.48 0.67
CA GLU A 146 -10.44 -30.20 1.84
C GLU A 146 -10.28 -29.28 3.06
N LEU A 147 -9.87 -28.04 2.84
CA LEU A 147 -9.75 -27.05 3.91
C LEU A 147 -11.12 -26.70 4.50
N VAL A 148 -12.13 -26.47 3.66
CA VAL A 148 -13.47 -26.08 4.13
C VAL A 148 -14.18 -27.22 4.86
N LYS A 149 -13.87 -28.49 4.58
CA LYS A 149 -14.34 -29.61 5.42
C LYS A 149 -13.93 -29.47 6.89
N LYS A 150 -12.78 -28.84 7.17
CA LYS A 150 -12.25 -28.61 8.52
C LYS A 150 -12.74 -27.30 9.14
N ILE A 151 -12.78 -26.22 8.34
CA ILE A 151 -13.17 -24.87 8.82
C ILE A 151 -14.68 -24.70 8.90
N GLN A 152 -15.42 -25.41 8.04
CA GLN A 152 -16.87 -25.31 7.81
C GLN A 152 -17.31 -23.97 7.20
N TYR A 153 -18.44 -24.01 6.50
CA TYR A 153 -19.07 -22.81 5.92
C TYR A 153 -19.77 -21.96 7.01
N PRO A 154 -19.93 -20.65 6.79
CA PRO A 154 -19.43 -19.87 5.65
C PRO A 154 -17.94 -19.54 5.77
N VAL A 155 -17.26 -19.43 4.63
CA VAL A 155 -15.85 -19.03 4.55
C VAL A 155 -15.67 -17.74 3.75
N ILE A 156 -14.56 -17.06 4.00
CA ILE A 156 -14.20 -15.83 3.28
C ILE A 156 -12.95 -16.09 2.44
N ILE A 157 -13.09 -15.87 1.15
CA ILE A 157 -12.04 -15.93 0.13
C ILE A 157 -11.39 -14.55 0.06
N LYS A 158 -10.06 -14.46 0.13
CA LYS A 158 -9.33 -13.19 0.17
C LYS A 158 -8.09 -13.26 -0.72
N ALA A 159 -7.98 -12.35 -1.69
CA ALA A 159 -6.75 -12.18 -2.46
C ALA A 159 -5.55 -11.87 -1.54
N THR A 160 -4.42 -12.52 -1.81
CA THR A 160 -3.19 -12.46 -1.00
C THR A 160 -2.59 -11.05 -0.95
N ALA A 161 -2.52 -10.39 -2.12
CA ALA A 161 -2.01 -9.02 -2.27
C ALA A 161 -3.13 -7.95 -2.28
N GLY A 162 -4.36 -8.32 -1.90
CA GLY A 162 -5.52 -7.44 -2.05
C GLY A 162 -5.67 -6.40 -0.95
N GLY A 163 -5.91 -5.14 -1.31
CA GLY A 163 -6.19 -4.00 -0.42
C GLY A 163 -7.47 -3.24 -0.78
N GLY A 164 -7.94 -2.38 0.13
CA GLY A 164 -9.09 -1.48 -0.11
C GLY A 164 -10.45 -2.17 -0.30
N GLY A 165 -10.61 -3.39 0.21
CA GLY A 165 -11.86 -4.17 0.12
C GLY A 165 -12.06 -4.94 -1.18
N LYS A 166 -11.13 -4.85 -2.14
CA LYS A 166 -11.16 -5.61 -3.40
C LYS A 166 -10.59 -7.03 -3.21
N GLY A 167 -11.09 -7.98 -3.99
CA GLY A 167 -10.68 -9.37 -3.91
C GLY A 167 -11.12 -10.06 -2.60
N ILE A 168 -12.32 -9.77 -2.10
CA ILE A 168 -12.91 -10.43 -0.92
C ILE A 168 -14.29 -10.97 -1.29
N ARG A 169 -14.54 -12.26 -1.02
CA ARG A 169 -15.84 -12.91 -1.29
C ARG A 169 -16.23 -13.84 -0.17
N VAL A 170 -17.53 -13.90 0.12
CA VAL A 170 -18.10 -14.87 1.06
C VAL A 170 -18.61 -16.05 0.25
N ALA A 171 -18.27 -17.27 0.68
CA ALA A 171 -18.82 -18.51 0.15
C ALA A 171 -19.58 -19.24 1.26
N ARG A 172 -20.85 -19.56 1.01
CA ARG A 172 -21.75 -20.24 1.94
C ARG A 172 -21.92 -21.72 1.64
N ASN A 173 -21.48 -22.16 0.46
CA ASN A 173 -21.53 -23.55 0.00
C ASN A 173 -20.40 -23.79 -1.03
N GLU A 174 -20.28 -25.04 -1.47
CA GLU A 174 -19.26 -25.50 -2.41
C GLU A 174 -19.30 -24.79 -3.76
N GLN A 175 -20.49 -24.60 -4.33
CA GLN A 175 -20.64 -23.93 -5.63
C GLN A 175 -20.19 -22.47 -5.54
N GLU A 176 -20.54 -21.78 -4.45
CA GLU A 176 -20.08 -20.43 -4.16
C GLU A 176 -18.57 -20.36 -3.91
N LEU A 177 -17.97 -21.39 -3.30
CA LEU A 177 -16.52 -21.46 -3.08
C LEU A 177 -15.77 -21.50 -4.41
N ILE A 178 -16.11 -22.47 -5.27
CA ILE A 178 -15.46 -22.65 -6.58
C ILE A 178 -15.58 -21.39 -7.43
N LYS A 179 -16.81 -20.85 -7.52
CA LYS A 179 -17.06 -19.61 -8.26
C LYS A 179 -16.32 -18.42 -7.64
N GLY A 180 -16.32 -18.34 -6.31
CA GLY A 180 -15.68 -17.26 -5.57
C GLY A 180 -14.16 -17.23 -5.76
N ILE A 181 -13.50 -18.40 -5.77
CA ILE A 181 -12.05 -18.50 -5.99
C ILE A 181 -11.71 -17.98 -7.39
N ASN A 182 -12.36 -18.51 -8.43
CA ASN A 182 -12.09 -18.13 -9.82
C ASN A 182 -12.23 -16.62 -10.04
N ILE A 183 -13.32 -16.02 -9.53
CA ILE A 183 -13.54 -14.58 -9.67
C ILE A 183 -12.47 -13.79 -8.89
N THR A 184 -12.14 -14.23 -7.68
CA THR A 184 -11.15 -13.52 -6.85
C THR A 184 -9.76 -13.57 -7.46
N GLN A 185 -9.35 -14.71 -8.05
CA GLN A 185 -8.07 -14.85 -8.76
C GLN A 185 -7.98 -13.90 -9.97
N GLN A 186 -9.04 -13.82 -10.78
CA GLN A 186 -9.10 -12.91 -11.94
C GLN A 186 -9.04 -11.44 -11.52
N GLU A 187 -9.79 -11.07 -10.48
CA GLU A 187 -9.79 -9.72 -9.93
C GLU A 187 -8.41 -9.37 -9.37
N ALA A 188 -7.77 -10.31 -8.66
CA ALA A 188 -6.46 -10.11 -8.06
C ALA A 188 -5.35 -9.97 -9.11
N ALA A 189 -5.38 -10.80 -10.17
CA ALA A 189 -4.46 -10.69 -11.30
C ALA A 189 -4.56 -9.31 -11.97
N THR A 190 -5.78 -8.80 -12.15
CA THR A 190 -6.03 -7.51 -12.83
C THR A 190 -5.67 -6.32 -11.96
N ALA A 191 -6.04 -6.34 -10.67
CA ALA A 191 -5.89 -5.21 -9.78
C ALA A 191 -4.51 -5.12 -9.10
N PHE A 192 -3.87 -6.26 -8.85
CA PHE A 192 -2.65 -6.36 -8.05
C PHE A 192 -1.50 -7.08 -8.77
N GLY A 193 -1.72 -7.60 -9.99
CA GLY A 193 -0.70 -8.34 -10.73
C GLY A 193 -0.35 -9.71 -10.13
N ASN A 194 -1.12 -10.19 -9.14
CA ASN A 194 -0.89 -11.45 -8.44
C ASN A 194 -2.23 -12.20 -8.28
N PRO A 195 -2.40 -13.39 -8.90
CA PRO A 195 -3.64 -14.16 -8.83
C PRO A 195 -3.83 -14.94 -7.51
N GLY A 196 -2.89 -14.88 -6.56
CA GLY A 196 -2.94 -15.66 -5.32
C GLY A 196 -4.15 -15.33 -4.44
N VAL A 197 -4.78 -16.39 -3.90
CA VAL A 197 -5.98 -16.38 -3.05
C VAL A 197 -5.81 -17.35 -1.88
#